data_AF-H1W5G9-F1
#
_entry.id   AF-H1W5G9-F1
#
_cell.length_a   1.000
_cell.length_b   1.000
_cell.length_c   1.000
_cell.angle_alpha   90.00
_cell.angle_beta   90.00
_cell.angle_gamma   90.00
#
_symmetry.space_group_name_H-M   'P 1'
#
loop_
_entity.id
_entity.type
_entity.pdbx_description
1 polymer ?
#
loop_
_entity_poly.entity_id
_entity_poly.type
_entity_poly.pdbx_seq_one_letter_code
_entity_poly.pdbx_strand_id
1 'polypeptide(L)' 'MVDSTVQVFHSTGQAPLQQVTEPVANDLAGLGEYHFSLQKNAVGNAPQPAGIQEALFFGGIFMEDSTDGTVTLQ' A
#
# COMPACT_ATOMS: atom_id res chain seq x y z
N MET A 1 22.74 -10.07 -7.27
CA MET A 1 21.66 -10.65 -6.45
C MET A 1 20.62 -9.56 -6.32
N VAL A 2 19.37 -9.82 -6.68
CA VAL A 2 18.32 -8.81 -6.49
C VAL A 2 17.86 -8.98 -5.05
N ASP A 3 18.06 -7.95 -4.24
CA ASP A 3 17.58 -7.95 -2.86
C ASP A 3 16.07 -7.71 -2.87
N SER A 4 15.28 -8.79 -2.77
CA SER A 4 13.82 -8.68 -2.67
C SER A 4 13.44 -8.11 -1.30
N THR A 5 13.20 -6.80 -1.28
CA THR A 5 12.85 -6.05 -0.07
C THR A 5 11.62 -5.17 -0.29
N VAL A 6 10.97 -4.81 0.81
CA VAL A 6 9.89 -3.83 0.84
C VAL A 6 10.26 -2.75 1.85
N GLN A 7 9.96 -1.50 1.49
CA GLN A 7 10.15 -0.33 2.35
C GLN A 7 8.87 0.52 2.35
N VAL A 8 8.55 1.10 3.51
CA VAL A 8 7.35 1.93 3.66
C VAL A 8 7.76 3.38 3.89
N PHE A 9 7.12 4.26 3.12
CA PHE A 9 7.11 5.70 3.31
C PHE A 9 5.70 6.14 3.67
N HIS A 10 5.55 7.03 4.66
CA HIS A 10 4.24 7.46 5.13
C HIS A 10 4.28 8.91 5.66
N SER A 11 3.17 9.63 5.50
CA SER A 11 2.92 10.94 6.10
C SER A 11 1.42 11.16 6.30
N THR A 12 1.04 12.23 7.01
CA THR A 12 -0.36 12.63 7.18
C THR A 12 -0.58 14.06 6.68
N GLY A 13 -1.78 14.33 6.17
CA GLY A 13 -2.15 15.65 5.66
C GLY A 13 -1.30 16.07 4.46
N GLN A 14 -0.57 17.18 4.60
CA GLN A 14 0.28 17.76 3.55
C GLN A 14 1.78 17.61 3.85
N ALA A 15 2.15 16.85 4.89
CA ALA A 15 3.55 16.63 5.19
C ALA A 15 4.21 15.75 4.10
N PRO A 16 5.47 16.00 3.72
CA PRO A 16 6.18 15.14 2.77
C PRO A 16 6.31 13.71 3.34
N LEU A 17 6.33 12.73 2.44
CA LEU A 17 6.56 11.32 2.79
C LEU A 17 7.89 11.15 3.52
N GLN A 18 7.87 10.38 4.61
CA GLN A 18 9.06 10.03 5.39
C GLN A 18 9.24 8.53 5.43
N GLN A 19 10.49 8.09 5.40
CA GLN A 19 10.83 6.70 5.62
C GLN A 19 10.39 6.30 7.04
N VAL A 20 9.55 5.26 7.15
CA VAL A 20 9.10 4.72 8.45
C VAL A 20 9.63 3.31 8.73
N THR A 21 10.17 2.64 7.71
CA THR A 21 10.90 1.38 7.88
C THR A 21 12.25 1.45 7.17
N GLU A 22 13.24 0.71 7.67
CA GLU A 22 14.35 0.25 6.82
C GLU A 22 13.83 -0.73 5.75
N PRO A 23 14.59 -1.02 4.68
CA PRO A 23 14.27 -2.11 3.77
C PRO A 23 14.16 -3.44 4.55
N VAL A 24 13.01 -4.10 4.44
CA VAL A 24 12.75 -5.40 5.07
C VAL A 24 12.72 -6.48 4.00
N ALA A 25 13.43 -7.59 4.24
CA ALA A 25 13.42 -8.74 3.34
C ALA A 25 11.99 -9.27 3.16
N ASN A 26 11.47 -9.18 1.95
CA ASN A 26 10.15 -9.66 1.57
C ASN A 26 10.09 -9.81 0.05
N ASP A 27 9.86 -11.03 -0.42
CA ASP A 27 9.79 -11.34 -1.84
C ASP A 27 8.37 -11.26 -2.36
N LEU A 28 8.05 -10.11 -2.97
CA LEU A 28 6.79 -9.87 -3.69
C LEU A 28 6.95 -10.03 -5.21
N ALA A 29 8.06 -10.63 -5.67
CA ALA A 29 8.26 -10.93 -7.08
C ALA A 29 7.30 -12.05 -7.52
N GLY A 30 6.24 -11.71 -8.24
CA GLY A 30 5.26 -12.71 -8.68
C GLY A 30 4.22 -12.25 -9.69
N LEU A 31 4.30 -11.01 -10.20
CA LEU A 31 3.30 -10.43 -11.12
C LEU A 31 1.85 -10.55 -10.62
N GLY A 32 1.65 -10.70 -9.31
CA GLY A 32 0.33 -10.69 -8.71
C GLY A 32 -0.38 -9.35 -8.97
N GLU A 33 -1.71 -9.39 -9.01
CA GLU A 33 -2.50 -8.17 -9.16
C GLU A 33 -2.30 -7.25 -7.94
N TYR A 34 -1.95 -5.99 -8.17
CA TYR A 34 -1.96 -4.98 -7.13
C TYR A 34 -3.41 -4.54 -6.87
N HIS A 35 -3.95 -4.93 -5.73
CA HIS A 35 -5.30 -4.57 -5.34
C HIS A 35 -5.32 -3.18 -4.70
N PHE A 36 -5.71 -2.15 -5.47
CA PHE A 36 -6.05 -0.84 -4.95
C PHE A 36 -7.49 -0.82 -4.44
N SER A 37 -7.76 -1.60 -3.39
CA SER A 37 -9.11 -1.78 -2.86
C SER A 37 -9.08 -2.13 -1.37
N LEU A 38 -10.27 -2.27 -0.79
CA LEU A 38 -10.45 -2.90 0.51
C LEU A 38 -10.98 -4.31 0.32
N GLN A 39 -10.23 -5.29 0.82
CA GLN A 39 -10.73 -6.63 1.06
C GLN A 39 -11.02 -6.81 2.55
N LYS A 40 -12.30 -6.91 2.91
CA LYS A 40 -12.75 -7.11 4.29
C LYS A 40 -13.12 -8.56 4.50
N ASN A 41 -12.33 -9.25 5.32
CA ASN A 41 -12.65 -10.60 5.76
C ASN A 41 -13.72 -10.56 6.87
N ALA A 42 -14.52 -11.62 6.97
CA ALA A 42 -15.42 -11.80 8.10
C ALA A 42 -14.65 -11.96 9.41
N VAL A 43 -15.21 -11.47 10.52
CA VAL A 43 -14.69 -11.76 11.86
C VAL A 43 -15.30 -13.10 12.31
N GLY A 44 -14.53 -14.18 12.18
CA GLY A 44 -15.05 -15.53 12.38
C GLY A 44 -16.20 -15.83 11.39
N ASN A 45 -17.34 -16.25 11.92
CA ASN A 45 -18.55 -16.53 11.13
C ASN A 45 -19.55 -15.36 11.10
N ALA A 46 -19.20 -14.19 11.66
CA ALA A 46 -20.11 -13.06 11.76
C ALA A 46 -20.23 -12.34 10.39
N PRO A 47 -21.44 -12.20 9.83
CA PRO A 47 -21.63 -11.39 8.63
C PRO A 47 -21.42 -9.91 8.93
N GLN A 48 -21.09 -9.12 7.91
CA GLN A 48 -21.03 -7.66 8.03
C GLN A 48 -22.39 -7.11 8.49
N PRO A 49 -22.44 -6.25 9.53
CA PRO A 49 -23.70 -5.66 9.99
C PRO A 49 -24.39 -4.86 8.90
N ALA A 50 -25.72 -5.01 8.81
CA ALA A 50 -26.54 -4.20 7.91
C ALA A 50 -26.64 -2.75 8.39
N GLY A 51 -26.80 -1.81 7.45
CA GLY A 51 -27.07 -0.40 7.77
C GLY A 51 -25.85 0.42 8.21
N ILE A 52 -24.62 -0.09 8.06
CA ILE A 52 -23.42 0.70 8.33
C ILE A 52 -23.12 1.68 7.19
N GLN A 53 -22.62 2.86 7.54
CA GLN A 53 -22.14 3.86 6.59
C GLN A 53 -20.61 3.78 6.53
N GLU A 54 -20.09 2.85 5.73
CA GLU A 54 -18.65 2.64 5.56
C GLU A 54 -18.24 3.14 4.17
N ALA A 55 -17.20 3.98 4.11
CA ALA A 55 -16.65 4.48 2.87
C ALA A 55 -15.13 4.60 2.99
N LEU A 56 -14.44 4.41 1.88
CA LEU A 56 -13.02 4.70 1.72
C LEU A 56 -12.85 5.69 0.59
N PHE A 57 -11.98 6.67 0.81
CA PHE A 57 -11.62 7.67 -0.17
C PHE A 57 -10.16 7.46 -0.52
N PHE A 58 -9.89 7.17 -1.78
CA PHE A 58 -8.55 7.04 -2.31
C PHE A 58 -8.24 8.23 -3.21
N GLY A 59 -7.02 8.75 -3.13
CA GLY A 59 -6.52 9.81 -4.00
C GLY A 59 -5.03 9.59 -4.25
N GLY A 60 -4.54 10.05 -5.41
CA GLY A 60 -3.11 9.96 -5.75
C GLY A 60 -2.58 8.54 -5.87
N ILE A 61 -3.39 7.57 -6.32
CA ILE A 61 -2.91 6.21 -6.56
C ILE A 61 -2.17 6.17 -7.91
N PHE A 62 -0.90 5.77 -7.88
CA PHE A 62 -0.11 5.44 -9.07
C PHE A 62 0.94 4.39 -8.72
N MET A 63 1.55 3.82 -9.75
CA MET A 63 2.70 2.94 -9.65
C MET A 63 3.75 3.45 -10.62
N GLU A 64 5.00 3.55 -10.17
CA GLU A 64 6.11 3.96 -11.00
C GLU A 64 7.26 2.97 -10.88
N ASP A 65 8.01 2.85 -11.97
CA ASP A 65 9.30 2.18 -11.98
C ASP A 65 10.37 3.25 -11.76
N SER A 66 11.03 3.20 -10.60
CA SER A 66 12.10 4.12 -10.19
C SER A 66 13.50 3.50 -10.32
N THR A 67 13.65 2.45 -11.15
CA THR A 67 14.94 1.79 -11.38
C THR A 67 16.00 2.71 -12.00
N ASP A 68 15.60 3.82 -12.62
CA ASP A 68 16.52 4.85 -13.11
C ASP A 68 17.01 5.84 -12.03
N GLY A 69 16.56 5.66 -10.79
CA GLY A 69 16.92 6.48 -9.63
C GLY A 69 16.01 7.69 -9.40
N THR A 70 14.95 7.89 -10.20
CA THR A 70 14.00 8.97 -10.02
C THR A 70 12.74 8.47 -9.32
N VAL A 71 12.42 9.04 -8.16
CA VAL A 71 11.12 8.85 -7.48
C VAL A 71 10.30 10.12 -7.66
N THR A 72 9.08 10.01 -8.20
CA THR A 72 8.18 11.17 -8.35
C THR A 72 7.55 11.48 -7.00
N LEU A 73 8.11 12.44 -6.28
CA LEU A 73 7.48 13.00 -5.08
C LEU A 73 6.49 14.09 -5.53
N GLN A 74 5.21 13.74 -5.62
CA GLN A 74 4.11 14.69 -5.86
C GLN A 74 3.69 15.40 -4.58
#